data_AF-A0A820MWJ0-F1
#
_entry.id   AF-A0A820MWJ0-F1
#
_cell.length_a   1.000
_cell.length_b   1.000
_cell.length_c   1.000
_cell.angle_alpha   90.00
_cell.angle_beta   90.00
_cell.angle_gamma   90.00
#
_symmetry.space_group_name_H-M   'P 1'
#
loop_
_entity.id
_entity.type
_entity.pdbx_description
1 polymer ?
#
loop_
_entity_poly.entity_id
_entity_poly.type
_entity_poly.pdbx_seq_one_letter_code
_entity_poly.pdbx_strand_id
1 'polypeptide(L)'
;EIIDNKMKIFFQQINDLAFIFTNKEEFLNSISTAINEKIFIILSGLHADEILPLIHGKNQIEKIYIFCIEEHQYRYLLENYSKIIGIFTNYKQMFEILQNNIRSLIGQMITFNLFNQNQKSLKYLSQELTDFLWYQLLRDYIMNMSKGDDAKQ
;
A
#
# COMPACT_ATOMS: atom_id res chain seq x y z
N GLU A 1 9.51 -18.70 3.59
CA GLU A 1 8.12 -18.39 3.97
C GLU A 1 8.09 -18.03 5.47
N ILE A 2 8.30 -16.76 5.82
CA ILE A 2 8.11 -16.26 7.19
C ILE A 2 7.42 -14.91 7.05
N ILE A 3 6.10 -14.94 6.94
CA ILE A 3 5.30 -13.77 7.31
C ILE A 3 5.37 -13.75 8.83
N ASP A 4 6.31 -12.96 9.37
CA ASP A 4 6.46 -12.77 10.81
C ASP A 4 5.09 -12.40 11.42
N ASN A 5 4.78 -12.91 12.62
CA ASN A 5 3.53 -12.59 13.30
C ASN A 5 3.34 -11.06 13.44
N LYS A 6 4.45 -10.32 13.47
CA LYS A 6 4.46 -8.85 13.39
C LYS A 6 3.95 -8.32 12.06
N MET A 7 4.36 -8.88 10.92
CA MET A 7 3.79 -8.50 9.62
C MET A 7 2.29 -8.75 9.57
N LYS A 8 1.83 -9.90 10.08
CA LYS A 8 0.40 -10.25 10.10
C LYS A 8 -0.42 -9.30 10.98
N ILE A 9 0.03 -9.03 12.21
CA ILE A 9 -0.60 -8.06 13.11
C ILE A 9 -0.56 -6.65 12.52
N PHE A 10 0.49 -6.30 11.78
CA PHE A 10 0.61 -4.99 11.16
C PHE A 10 -0.25 -4.83 9.90
N PHE A 11 -0.43 -5.89 9.09
CA PHE A 11 -1.41 -5.90 8.01
C PHE A 11 -2.84 -5.78 8.55
N GLN A 12 -3.14 -6.39 9.70
CA GLN A 12 -4.40 -6.17 10.42
C GLN A 12 -4.58 -4.71 10.88
N GLN A 13 -3.50 -3.95 11.11
CA GLN A 13 -3.56 -2.51 11.41
C GLN A 13 -3.76 -1.63 10.17
N ILE A 14 -3.51 -2.14 8.96
CA ILE A 14 -3.64 -1.41 7.69
C ILE A 14 -5.07 -1.52 7.12
N ASN A 15 -6.01 -2.12 7.86
CA ASN A 15 -7.46 -2.21 7.61
C ASN A 15 -7.90 -3.51 6.89
N ASP A 16 -9.21 -3.81 6.95
CA ASP A 16 -9.91 -4.92 6.26
C ASP A 16 -9.77 -4.90 4.71
N LEU A 17 -9.06 -3.91 4.17
CA LEU A 17 -8.81 -3.67 2.74
C LEU A 17 -7.51 -4.31 2.24
N ALA A 18 -6.70 -4.90 3.13
CA ALA A 18 -5.47 -5.58 2.77
C ALA A 18 -5.73 -7.07 2.49
N PHE A 19 -5.57 -7.47 1.22
CA PHE A 19 -5.68 -8.86 0.80
C PHE A 19 -4.31 -9.52 0.71
N ILE A 20 -4.18 -10.71 1.30
CA ILE A 20 -2.96 -11.53 1.24
C ILE A 20 -3.25 -12.72 0.33
N PHE A 21 -2.38 -12.90 -0.67
CA PHE A 21 -2.47 -14.01 -1.61
C PHE A 21 -1.21 -14.86 -1.50
N THR A 22 -1.40 -16.18 -1.40
CA THR A 22 -0.32 -17.18 -1.51
C THR A 22 -0.34 -17.88 -2.87
N ASN A 23 -1.48 -17.81 -3.58
CA ASN A 23 -1.66 -18.37 -4.91
C ASN A 23 -1.61 -17.27 -5.99
N LYS A 24 -0.81 -17.51 -7.04
CA LYS A 24 -0.65 -16.57 -8.17
C LYS A 24 -1.95 -16.31 -8.92
N GLU A 25 -2.73 -17.34 -9.22
CA GLU A 25 -3.95 -17.20 -10.00
C GLU A 25 -5.02 -16.41 -9.24
N GLU A 26 -5.16 -16.66 -7.94
CA GLU A 26 -6.06 -15.90 -7.07
C GLU A 26 -5.67 -14.41 -7.03
N PHE A 27 -4.36 -14.12 -6.93
CA PHE A 27 -3.84 -12.76 -6.98
C PHE A 27 -4.12 -12.06 -8.33
N LEU A 28 -3.91 -12.74 -9.46
CA LEU A 28 -4.14 -12.15 -10.78
C LEU A 28 -5.63 -11.95 -11.05
N ASN A 29 -6.47 -12.86 -10.56
CA ASN A 29 -7.92 -12.76 -10.65
C ASN A 29 -8.44 -11.56 -9.84
N SER A 30 -7.95 -11.37 -8.61
CA SER A 30 -8.38 -10.26 -7.75
C SER A 30 -8.07 -8.89 -8.37
N ILE A 31 -6.87 -8.74 -8.95
CA ILE A 31 -6.50 -7.52 -9.69
C ILE A 31 -7.46 -7.28 -10.86
N SER A 32 -7.83 -8.34 -11.58
CA SER A 32 -8.66 -8.23 -12.78
C SER A 32 -10.11 -7.88 -12.45
N THR A 33 -10.60 -8.23 -11.26
CA THR A 33 -11.93 -7.85 -10.77
C THR A 33 -12.01 -6.41 -10.23
N ALA A 34 -10.88 -5.84 -9.78
CA ALA A 34 -10.80 -4.51 -9.18
C ALA A 34 -10.59 -3.40 -10.24
N ILE A 35 -11.55 -3.23 -11.15
CA ILE A 35 -11.40 -2.39 -12.36
C ILE A 35 -11.36 -0.89 -12.05
N ASN A 36 -12.04 -0.43 -10.99
CA ASN A 36 -12.16 1.00 -10.65
C ASN A 36 -11.39 1.39 -9.38
N GLU A 37 -10.45 0.55 -8.94
CA GLU A 37 -9.68 0.76 -7.72
C GLU A 37 -8.24 1.12 -8.03
N LYS A 38 -7.57 1.77 -7.07
CA LYS A 38 -6.13 2.01 -7.10
C LYS A 38 -5.46 1.00 -6.18
N ILE A 39 -4.64 0.13 -6.77
CA ILE A 39 -4.03 -1.00 -6.09
C ILE A 39 -2.56 -0.69 -5.80
N PHE A 40 -2.20 -0.88 -4.53
CA PHE A 40 -0.82 -0.93 -4.07
C PHE A 40 -0.43 -2.39 -3.86
N ILE A 41 0.72 -2.79 -4.39
CA ILE A 41 1.16 -4.19 -4.36
C ILE A 41 2.44 -4.32 -3.56
N ILE A 42 2.45 -5.24 -2.62
CA ILE A 42 3.67 -5.68 -1.93
C ILE A 42 3.97 -7.07 -2.44
N LEU A 43 5.13 -7.23 -3.08
CA LEU A 43 5.53 -8.44 -3.77
C LEU A 43 6.79 -9.01 -3.12
N SER A 44 6.81 -10.33 -2.91
CA SER A 44 8.05 -11.01 -2.52
C SER A 44 9.04 -10.99 -3.69
N GLY A 45 10.31 -10.70 -3.43
CA GLY A 45 11.35 -10.73 -4.46
C GLY A 45 11.37 -12.04 -5.25
N LEU A 46 11.14 -13.18 -4.59
CA LEU A 46 11.13 -14.51 -5.22
C LEU A 46 10.14 -14.66 -6.37
N HIS A 47 9.05 -13.89 -6.36
CA HIS A 47 8.01 -13.95 -7.38
C HIS A 47 8.03 -12.72 -8.29
N ALA A 48 8.98 -11.80 -8.11
CA ALA A 48 8.98 -10.52 -8.79
C ALA A 48 9.10 -10.67 -10.31
N ASP A 49 10.03 -11.50 -10.78
CA ASP A 49 10.24 -11.75 -12.21
C ASP A 49 9.06 -12.38 -12.92
N GLU A 50 8.34 -13.26 -12.22
CA GLU A 50 7.19 -13.94 -12.79
C GLU A 50 5.96 -13.02 -12.84
N ILE A 51 5.75 -12.23 -11.79
CA ILE A 51 4.51 -11.46 -11.61
C ILE A 51 4.57 -10.10 -12.31
N LEU A 52 5.71 -9.40 -12.27
CA LEU A 52 5.82 -8.03 -12.80
C LEU A 52 5.43 -7.91 -14.28
N PRO A 53 5.87 -8.79 -15.21
CA PRO A 53 5.45 -8.73 -16.61
C PRO A 53 3.93 -8.83 -16.80
N LEU A 54 3.22 -9.50 -15.89
CA LEU A 54 1.78 -9.73 -15.99
C LEU A 54 0.96 -8.53 -15.50
N ILE A 55 1.56 -7.72 -14.64
CA ILE A 55 0.82 -6.68 -13.90
C ILE A 55 1.25 -5.27 -14.27
N HIS A 56 2.51 -5.02 -14.68
CA HIS A 56 3.04 -3.66 -14.83
C HIS A 56 2.21 -2.75 -15.76
N GLY A 57 1.64 -3.31 -16.83
CA GLY A 57 0.80 -2.58 -17.80
C GLY A 57 -0.61 -2.24 -17.30
N LYS A 58 -1.06 -2.77 -16.16
CA LYS A 58 -2.44 -2.56 -15.67
C LYS A 58 -2.60 -1.18 -15.02
N ASN A 59 -3.55 -0.39 -15.51
CA ASN A 59 -3.78 1.00 -15.05
C ASN A 59 -4.26 1.11 -13.60
N GLN A 60 -4.95 0.08 -13.08
CA GLN A 60 -5.36 0.05 -11.68
C GLN A 60 -4.16 -0.05 -10.72
N ILE A 61 -2.99 -0.49 -11.19
CA ILE A 61 -1.82 -0.64 -10.35
C ILE A 61 -1.10 0.69 -10.27
N GLU A 62 -1.07 1.23 -9.07
CA GLU A 62 -0.51 2.54 -8.77
C GLU A 62 0.98 2.43 -8.42
N LYS A 63 1.30 1.60 -7.43
CA LYS A 63 2.67 1.45 -6.90
C LYS A 63 2.95 0.02 -6.47
N ILE A 64 4.19 -0.42 -6.72
CA ILE A 64 4.68 -1.76 -6.38
C ILE A 64 5.88 -1.61 -5.43
N TYR A 65 5.89 -2.42 -4.38
CA TYR A 65 6.95 -2.51 -3.38
C TYR A 65 7.45 -3.94 -3.38
N ILE A 66 8.76 -4.13 -3.54
CA ILE A 66 9.34 -5.47 -3.45
C ILE A 66 9.94 -5.65 -2.07
N PHE A 67 9.58 -6.73 -1.39
CA PHE A 67 10.17 -7.11 -0.12
C PHE A 67 11.02 -8.37 -0.28
N CYS A 68 12.33 -8.27 -0.01
CA CYS A 68 13.24 -9.40 -0.07
C CYS A 68 14.48 -9.17 0.80
N ILE A 69 15.15 -10.26 1.20
CA ILE A 69 16.39 -10.18 1.99
C ILE A 69 17.58 -9.79 1.09
N GLU A 70 17.60 -10.28 -0.15
CA GLU A 70 18.72 -10.13 -1.08
C GLU A 70 18.44 -9.04 -2.13
N GLU A 71 18.34 -7.78 -1.67
CA GLU A 71 17.99 -6.62 -2.51
C GLU A 71 18.80 -6.52 -3.81
N HIS A 72 20.11 -6.78 -3.73
CA HIS A 72 21.04 -6.67 -4.85
C HIS A 72 20.65 -7.53 -6.04
N GLN A 73 20.06 -8.70 -5.82
CA GLN A 73 19.63 -9.59 -6.90
C GLN A 73 18.54 -8.96 -7.75
N TYR A 74 17.69 -8.11 -7.17
CA TYR A 74 16.47 -7.63 -7.80
C TYR A 74 16.57 -6.19 -8.29
N ARG A 75 17.71 -5.51 -8.10
CA ARG A 75 17.89 -4.09 -8.45
C ARG A 75 17.60 -3.76 -9.91
N TYR A 76 17.87 -4.68 -10.84
CA TYR A 76 17.57 -4.48 -12.25
C TYR A 76 16.07 -4.26 -12.53
N LEU A 77 15.18 -4.71 -11.63
CA LEU A 77 13.75 -4.50 -11.78
C LEU A 77 13.37 -3.01 -11.69
N LEU A 78 14.11 -2.20 -10.93
CA LEU A 78 13.87 -0.76 -10.81
C LEU A 78 14.05 -0.03 -12.14
N GLU A 79 14.96 -0.50 -12.98
CA GLU A 79 15.22 0.07 -14.31
C GLU A 79 14.16 -0.35 -15.33
N ASN A 80 13.60 -1.56 -15.16
CA ASN A 80 12.65 -2.15 -16.11
C ASN A 80 11.19 -1.78 -15.82
N TYR A 81 10.83 -1.44 -14.58
CA TYR A 81 9.45 -1.23 -14.17
C TYR A 81 9.27 0.06 -13.37
N SER A 82 8.74 1.09 -14.05
CA SER A 82 8.54 2.44 -13.49
C SER A 82 7.59 2.52 -12.29
N LYS A 83 6.72 1.53 -12.10
CA LYS A 83 5.78 1.45 -10.96
C LYS A 83 6.42 0.92 -9.68
N ILE A 84 7.65 0.41 -9.74
CA ILE A 84 8.36 -0.05 -8.55
C ILE A 84 8.89 1.16 -7.80
N ILE A 85 8.45 1.33 -6.56
CA ILE A 85 8.89 2.41 -5.68
C ILE A 85 10.23 2.07 -5.02
N GLY A 86 10.47 0.79 -4.76
CA GLY A 86 11.71 0.35 -4.14
C GLY A 86 11.71 -1.14 -3.84
N ILE A 87 12.88 -1.60 -3.47
CA ILE A 87 13.16 -2.94 -2.99
C ILE A 87 13.61 -2.80 -1.54
N PHE A 88 12.98 -3.54 -0.64
CA PHE A 88 13.08 -3.32 0.79
C PHE A 88 13.49 -4.60 1.50
N THR A 89 14.52 -4.50 2.33
CA THR A 89 14.93 -5.53 3.29
C THR A 89 14.31 -5.29 4.67
N ASN A 90 13.88 -4.05 4.94
CA ASN A 90 13.28 -3.63 6.19
C ASN A 90 11.80 -3.28 6.00
N TYR A 91 10.92 -4.08 6.61
CA TYR A 91 9.48 -3.90 6.49
C TYR A 91 9.02 -2.55 7.04
N LYS A 92 9.63 -2.04 8.13
CA LYS A 92 9.23 -0.75 8.74
C LYS A 92 9.40 0.41 7.77
N GLN A 93 10.56 0.47 7.10
CA GLN A 93 10.85 1.49 6.10
C GLN A 93 9.88 1.41 4.92
N MET A 94 9.64 0.20 4.41
CA MET A 94 8.65 -0.03 3.35
C MET A 94 7.26 0.48 3.76
N PHE A 95 6.83 0.18 4.98
CA PHE A 95 5.52 0.58 5.47
C PHE A 95 5.39 2.10 5.65
N GLU A 96 6.41 2.78 6.17
CA GLU A 96 6.38 4.25 6.26
C GLU A 96 6.19 4.89 4.88
N ILE A 97 6.91 4.40 3.87
CA ILE A 97 6.79 4.88 2.50
C ILE A 97 5.42 4.53 1.92
N LEU A 98 4.92 3.31 2.14
CA LEU A 98 3.59 2.88 1.72
C LEU A 98 2.50 3.79 2.31
N GLN A 99 2.55 4.05 3.62
CA GLN A 99 1.59 4.89 4.31
C GLN A 99 1.60 6.33 3.77
N ASN A 100 2.79 6.89 3.56
CA ASN A 100 2.92 8.23 2.97
C ASN A 100 2.34 8.28 1.54
N ASN A 101 2.58 7.24 0.75
CA ASN A 101 2.04 7.15 -0.61
C ASN A 101 0.52 6.99 -0.64
N ILE A 102 -0.05 6.20 0.26
CA ILE A 102 -1.51 6.08 0.43
C ILE A 102 -2.09 7.43 0.83
N ARG A 103 -1.52 8.09 1.83
CA ARG A 103 -1.97 9.41 2.31
C ARG A 103 -1.92 10.46 1.20
N SER A 104 -0.85 10.47 0.41
CA SER A 104 -0.73 11.36 -0.75
C SER A 104 -1.80 11.09 -1.80
N LEU A 105 -2.08 9.82 -2.12
CA LEU A 105 -3.12 9.47 -3.09
C LEU A 105 -4.49 9.94 -2.61
N ILE A 106 -4.82 9.67 -1.35
CA ILE A 106 -6.09 10.08 -0.77
C ILE A 106 -6.21 11.61 -0.76
N GLY A 107 -5.14 12.33 -0.40
CA GLY A 107 -5.10 13.78 -0.46
C GLY A 107 -5.44 14.30 -1.86
N GLN A 108 -4.83 13.73 -2.90
CA GLN A 108 -5.11 14.09 -4.30
C GLN A 108 -6.56 13.80 -4.69
N MET A 109 -7.12 12.64 -4.28
CA MET A 109 -8.52 12.28 -4.55
C MET A 109 -9.50 13.25 -3.88
N ILE A 110 -9.26 13.64 -2.62
CA ILE A 110 -10.10 14.60 -1.91
C ILE A 110 -10.04 15.97 -2.58
N THR A 111 -8.84 16.45 -2.90
CA THR A 111 -8.66 17.71 -3.62
C THR A 111 -9.43 17.69 -4.93
N PHE A 112 -9.32 16.63 -5.72
CA PHE A 112 -10.07 16.47 -6.97
C PHE A 112 -11.59 16.48 -6.75
N ASN A 113 -12.10 15.78 -5.73
CA ASN A 113 -13.52 15.76 -5.38
C ASN A 113 -14.06 17.14 -4.95
N LEU A 114 -13.29 17.90 -4.18
CA LEU A 114 -13.68 19.26 -3.77
C LEU A 114 -13.81 20.20 -4.97
N PHE A 115 -12.97 20.02 -5.99
CA PHE A 115 -13.03 20.81 -7.23
C PHE A 115 -14.11 20.33 -8.21
N ASN A 116 -14.46 19.04 -8.21
CA ASN A 116 -15.45 18.44 -9.13
C ASN A 116 -16.75 18.04 -8.41
N GLN A 117 -17.58 19.03 -8.05
CA GLN A 117 -18.81 18.85 -7.26
C GLN A 117 -19.98 18.08 -7.95
N ASN A 118 -19.81 17.58 -9.19
CA ASN A 118 -20.92 17.14 -10.04
C ASN A 118 -21.15 15.62 -10.15
N GLN A 119 -20.44 14.76 -9.42
CA GLN A 119 -20.61 13.29 -9.54
C GLN A 119 -21.01 12.60 -8.22
N LYS A 120 -22.26 12.12 -8.16
CA LYS A 120 -22.86 11.43 -6.98
C LYS A 120 -22.19 10.11 -6.60
N SER A 121 -21.55 9.40 -7.54
CA SER A 121 -20.90 8.10 -7.30
C SER A 121 -19.59 8.20 -6.50
N LEU A 122 -18.90 9.34 -6.56
CA LEU A 122 -17.66 9.59 -5.82
C LEU A 122 -17.88 9.90 -4.33
N LYS A 123 -19.13 10.19 -3.94
CA LYS A 123 -19.51 10.55 -2.57
C LYS A 123 -19.45 9.33 -1.63
N TYR A 124 -19.73 8.13 -2.12
CA TYR A 124 -19.69 6.89 -1.31
C TYR A 124 -18.24 6.46 -1.04
N LEU A 125 -17.38 6.52 -2.07
CA LEU A 125 -15.94 6.29 -1.93
C LEU A 125 -15.30 7.30 -0.96
N SER A 126 -15.78 8.55 -0.96
CA SER A 126 -15.31 9.57 -0.03
C SER A 126 -15.59 9.22 1.43
N GLN A 127 -16.64 8.46 1.73
CA GLN A 127 -17.06 8.16 3.10
C GLN A 127 -16.15 7.11 3.76
N GLU A 128 -15.92 5.97 3.10
CA GLU A 128 -14.98 4.94 3.58
C GLU A 128 -13.53 5.45 3.61
N LEU A 129 -13.13 6.28 2.64
CA LEU A 129 -11.82 6.94 2.64
C LEU A 129 -11.69 7.98 3.77
N THR A 130 -12.78 8.69 4.10
CA THR A 130 -12.81 9.65 5.21
C THR A 130 -12.68 8.93 6.54
N ASP A 131 -13.37 7.80 6.73
CA ASP A 131 -13.26 6.99 7.95
C ASP A 131 -11.84 6.44 8.14
N PHE A 132 -11.21 5.96 7.06
CA PHE A 132 -9.81 5.53 7.09
C PHE A 132 -8.85 6.68 7.41
N LEU A 133 -9.08 7.87 6.86
CA LEU A 133 -8.27 9.06 7.20
C LEU A 133 -8.43 9.48 8.65
N TRP A 134 -9.66 9.50 9.17
CA TRP A 134 -9.90 9.80 10.58
C TRP A 134 -9.24 8.78 11.48
N TYR A 135 -9.30 7.48 11.12
CA TYR A 135 -8.57 6.44 11.82
C TYR A 135 -7.06 6.68 11.79
N GLN A 136 -6.48 7.01 10.63
CA GLN A 136 -5.05 7.31 10.54
C GLN A 136 -4.63 8.55 11.33
N LEU A 137 -5.39 9.64 11.23
CA LEU A 137 -5.12 10.89 11.96
C LEU A 137 -5.21 10.67 13.46
N LEU A 138 -6.24 9.96 13.91
CA LEU A 138 -6.43 9.60 15.31
C LEU A 138 -5.30 8.69 15.81
N ARG A 139 -4.95 7.65 15.04
CA ARG A 139 -3.85 6.74 15.35
C ARG A 139 -2.52 7.49 15.45
N ASP A 140 -2.21 8.33 14.47
CA ASP A 140 -0.98 9.13 14.47
C ASP A 140 -0.92 10.07 15.67
N TYR A 141 -2.04 10.72 16.01
CA TYR A 141 -2.14 11.56 17.20
C TYR A 141 -1.86 10.78 18.48
N ILE A 142 -2.51 9.63 18.68
CA ILE A 142 -2.32 8.76 19.85
C ILE A 142 -0.86 8.23 19.92
N MET A 143 -0.32 7.78 18.80
CA MET A 143 1.04 7.20 18.73
C MET A 143 2.15 8.25 18.89
N ASN A 144 1.86 9.51 18.61
CA ASN A 144 2.79 10.60 18.85
C ASN A 144 2.66 11.18 20.26
N MET A 145 1.49 11.06 20.90
CA MET A 145 1.34 11.38 22.33
C MET A 145 2.12 10.39 23.21
N SER A 146 2.11 9.09 22.90
CA SER A 146 2.81 8.07 23.70
C SER A 146 4.34 8.15 23.64
N LYS A 147 4.91 8.91 22.69
CA LYS A 147 6.35 9.18 22.62
C LYS A 147 6.77 10.40 23.46
N GLY A 148 5.81 11.14 24.01
CA GLY A 148 6.04 12.40 24.73
C GLY A 148 6.30 12.27 26.23
N ASP A 149 6.04 11.12 26.85
CA ASP A 149 6.03 11.00 28.32
C ASP A 149 7.26 10.31 28.96
N ASP A 150 8.23 9.81 28.18
CA ASP A 150 9.48 9.24 28.73
C ASP A 150 10.68 10.22 28.69
N ALA A 151 10.41 11.52 28.75
CA ALA A 151 11.45 12.54 28.89
C ALA A 151 11.09 13.57 29.98
N LYS A 152 10.80 13.09 31.19
CA LYS A 152 11.05 13.76 32.48
C LYS A 152 10.45 12.91 33.62
N GLN A 153 11.28 12.07 34.24
CA GLN A 153 11.37 11.94 35.70
C GLN A 153 12.62 11.16 36.09
#